data_AF-A0A6L5GCP9-F1
#
_entry.id   AF-A0A6L5GCP9-F1
#
_cell.length_a   1.000
_cell.length_b   1.000
_cell.length_c   1.000
_cell.angle_alpha   90.00
_cell.angle_beta   90.00
_cell.angle_gamma   90.00
#
_symmetry.space_group_name_H-M   'P 1'
#
loop_
_entity.id
_entity.type
_entity.pdbx_description
1 polymer ?
#
loop_
_entity_poly.entity_id
_entity_poly.type
_entity_poly.pdbx_seq_one_letter_code
_entity_poly.pdbx_strand_id
1 'polypeptide(L)'
;MSVTERSGPGIAVSGRRPPKLDLKRDAKRVLEANWLRPDERLIEATPVWGLPALDGIPKPPWRAGQFAKAALRITGSTLMWIAGSVIVLVALAAVADGLGSGGGGGNGKRLKGPAMILHGDGRDSLAGRLVTPDLRRRGWWVFTNRRVAFVAPRRSHAKIWSGAGPETKISGPVPLETVVEVPEDRYTYEGDLHRMRRTRILRRVKPAGLYKRVRLADGSGIDFRRRHQ
;
A
#
# COMPACT_ATOMS: atom_id res chain seq x y z
N MET A 1 6.29 -27.67 17.36
CA MET A 1 5.96 -27.57 15.93
C MET A 1 6.93 -26.59 15.29
N SER A 2 7.90 -27.13 14.56
CA SER A 2 9.09 -26.45 14.05
C SER A 2 8.73 -25.68 12.77
N VAL A 3 8.97 -24.37 12.76
CA VAL A 3 8.75 -23.52 11.58
C VAL A 3 9.94 -23.71 10.65
N THR A 4 9.75 -24.47 9.58
CA THR A 4 10.77 -24.67 8.55
C THR A 4 10.86 -23.42 7.68
N GLU A 5 11.89 -22.63 7.93
CA GLU A 5 12.30 -21.47 7.14
C GLU A 5 12.82 -21.97 5.78
N ARG A 6 11.95 -22.09 4.77
CA ARG A 6 12.38 -22.35 3.39
C ARG A 6 12.83 -21.03 2.75
N SER A 7 14.09 -20.71 2.97
CA SER A 7 14.85 -19.74 2.19
C SER A 7 15.03 -20.28 0.77
N GLY A 8 14.20 -19.83 -0.18
CA GLY A 8 14.40 -20.12 -1.59
C GLY A 8 15.72 -19.52 -2.11
N PRO A 9 16.33 -20.12 -3.16
CA PRO A 9 17.65 -19.73 -3.65
C PRO A 9 17.63 -18.28 -4.15
N GLY A 10 18.44 -17.44 -3.51
CA GLY A 10 18.70 -16.07 -3.95
C GLY A 10 19.46 -16.09 -5.26
N ILE A 11 18.76 -15.91 -6.39
CA ILE A 11 19.40 -15.64 -7.67
C ILE A 11 20.06 -14.26 -7.56
N ALA A 12 21.38 -14.26 -7.37
CA ALA A 12 22.21 -13.08 -7.49
C ALA A 12 22.26 -12.65 -8.97
N VAL A 13 21.43 -11.67 -9.34
CA VAL A 13 21.41 -11.10 -10.70
C VAL A 13 22.09 -9.74 -10.70
N SER A 14 23.34 -9.70 -11.21
CA SER A 14 24.07 -8.56 -11.78
C SER A 14 24.25 -7.29 -10.92
N GLY A 15 25.39 -6.61 -11.03
CA GLY A 15 25.67 -5.32 -10.37
C GLY A 15 24.74 -4.14 -10.77
N ARG A 16 23.63 -4.38 -11.47
CA ARG A 16 22.64 -3.35 -11.82
C ARG A 16 21.63 -3.18 -10.69
N ARG A 17 21.41 -1.94 -10.26
CA ARG A 17 20.37 -1.59 -9.26
C ARG A 17 19.01 -2.09 -9.76
N PRO A 18 18.18 -2.71 -8.90
CA PRO A 18 16.88 -3.21 -9.32
C PRO A 18 15.99 -2.08 -9.88
N PRO A 19 15.11 -2.39 -10.85
CA PRO A 19 14.23 -1.42 -11.45
C PRO A 19 13.31 -0.81 -10.39
N LYS A 20 12.97 0.47 -10.59
CA LYS A 20 12.07 1.19 -9.68
C LYS A 20 10.65 1.06 -10.22
N LEU A 21 9.80 0.30 -9.53
CA LEU A 21 8.48 -0.07 -10.04
C LEU A 21 7.40 0.96 -9.72
N ASP A 22 6.48 1.17 -10.65
CA ASP A 22 5.22 1.88 -10.43
C ASP A 22 4.15 0.91 -9.93
N LEU A 23 3.85 0.98 -8.63
CA LEU A 23 2.86 0.09 -7.99
C LEU A 23 1.45 0.20 -8.60
N LYS A 24 1.10 1.27 -9.32
CA LYS A 24 -0.23 1.36 -9.94
C LYS A 24 -0.29 0.70 -11.32
N ARG A 25 0.82 0.67 -12.07
CA ARG A 25 0.84 0.30 -13.49
C ARG A 25 1.52 -1.04 -13.73
N ASP A 26 2.61 -1.31 -13.01
CA ASP A 26 3.45 -2.48 -13.26
C ASP A 26 2.93 -3.77 -12.64
N ALA A 27 1.91 -3.69 -11.77
CA ALA A 27 1.47 -4.80 -10.93
C ALA A 27 1.19 -6.08 -11.75
N LYS A 28 0.31 -5.98 -12.75
CA LYS A 28 -0.11 -7.13 -13.56
C LYS A 28 1.09 -7.78 -14.27
N ARG A 29 1.79 -6.99 -15.10
CA ARG A 29 2.96 -7.44 -15.87
C ARG A 29 4.06 -8.06 -14.99
N VAL A 30 4.36 -7.45 -13.85
CA VAL A 30 5.43 -7.90 -12.97
C VAL A 30 5.04 -9.17 -12.22
N LEU A 31 3.83 -9.24 -11.68
CA LEU A 31 3.36 -10.40 -10.93
C LEU A 31 3.20 -11.62 -11.84
N GLU A 32 2.60 -11.44 -13.03
CA GLU A 32 2.42 -12.52 -14.01
C GLU A 32 3.76 -13.09 -14.49
N ALA A 33 4.78 -12.24 -14.71
CA ALA A 33 6.07 -12.70 -15.22
C ALA A 33 7.02 -13.26 -14.14
N ASN A 34 6.86 -12.92 -12.85
CA ASN A 34 7.88 -13.18 -11.83
C ASN A 34 7.37 -13.81 -10.53
N TRP A 35 6.05 -13.90 -10.30
CA TRP A 35 5.52 -14.26 -8.98
C TRP A 35 4.37 -15.26 -9.00
N LEU A 36 3.48 -15.19 -10.00
CA LEU A 36 2.40 -16.16 -10.14
C LEU A 36 2.96 -17.55 -10.46
N ARG A 37 2.34 -18.57 -9.88
CA ARG A 37 2.57 -19.97 -10.26
C ARG A 37 1.92 -20.24 -11.64
N PRO A 38 2.35 -21.27 -12.39
CA PRO A 38 1.84 -21.55 -13.74
C PRO A 38 0.31 -21.71 -13.85
N ASP A 39 -0.34 -22.20 -12.80
CA ASP A 39 -1.79 -22.42 -12.71
C ASP A 39 -2.54 -21.32 -11.94
N GLU A 40 -1.84 -20.24 -11.58
CA GLU A 40 -2.35 -19.17 -10.75
C GLU A 40 -2.75 -17.96 -11.59
N ARG A 41 -4.00 -17.53 -11.42
CA ARG A 41 -4.58 -16.36 -12.07
C ARG A 41 -4.64 -15.19 -11.09
N LEU A 42 -4.11 -14.05 -11.52
CA LEU A 42 -4.27 -12.79 -10.81
C LEU A 42 -5.72 -12.31 -10.89
N ILE A 43 -6.36 -12.11 -9.74
CA ILE A 43 -7.72 -11.54 -9.62
C ILE A 43 -7.64 -10.03 -9.35
N GLU A 44 -6.86 -9.62 -8.35
CA GLU A 44 -6.72 -8.23 -7.95
C GLU A 44 -5.30 -7.94 -7.44
N ALA A 45 -4.76 -6.77 -7.77
CA ALA A 45 -3.50 -6.27 -7.23
C ALA A 45 -3.68 -4.85 -6.70
N THR A 46 -3.85 -4.72 -5.39
CA THR A 46 -4.10 -3.44 -4.73
C THR A 46 -2.80 -2.84 -4.20
N PRO A 47 -2.32 -1.71 -4.74
CA PRO A 47 -1.11 -1.09 -4.24
C PRO A 47 -1.34 -0.40 -2.89
N VAL A 48 -0.37 -0.58 -2.00
CA VAL A 48 -0.29 0.09 -0.71
C VAL A 48 1.08 0.77 -0.56
N TRP A 49 1.08 1.95 0.08
CA TRP A 49 2.27 2.79 0.23
C TRP A 49 2.82 2.81 1.66
N GLY A 50 2.29 1.94 2.51
CA GLY A 50 2.62 1.79 3.91
C GLY A 50 1.62 0.84 4.56
N LEU A 51 1.56 0.87 5.90
CA LEU A 51 0.66 0.02 6.67
C LEU A 51 -0.78 0.18 6.15
N PRO A 52 -1.48 -0.92 5.83
CA PRO A 52 -2.88 -0.87 5.46
C PRO A 52 -3.74 -0.33 6.60
N ALA A 53 -5.00 0.02 6.28
CA ALA A 53 -5.94 0.38 7.33
C ALA A 53 -6.23 -0.86 8.18
N LEU A 54 -6.27 -0.67 9.51
CA LEU A 54 -6.56 -1.71 10.48
C LEU A 54 -7.87 -1.36 11.17
N ASP A 55 -8.75 -2.35 11.28
CA ASP A 55 -10.06 -2.25 11.92
C ASP A 55 -10.16 -3.32 13.02
N GLY A 56 -10.20 -2.91 14.28
CA GLY A 56 -10.13 -3.82 15.44
C GLY A 56 -8.75 -4.46 15.70
N ILE A 57 -7.77 -4.30 14.81
CA ILE A 57 -6.40 -4.86 14.98
C ILE A 57 -5.43 -3.77 15.45
N PRO A 58 -4.60 -4.02 16.48
CA PRO A 58 -3.58 -3.07 16.92
C PRO A 58 -2.47 -2.90 15.90
N LYS A 59 -1.91 -1.69 15.81
CA LYS A 59 -0.76 -1.43 14.93
C LYS A 59 0.47 -2.23 15.40
N PRO A 60 1.28 -2.78 14.47
CA PRO A 60 2.48 -3.49 14.86
C PRO A 60 3.53 -2.51 15.39
N PRO A 61 4.39 -2.94 16.33
CA PRO A 61 5.50 -2.11 16.80
C PRO A 61 6.43 -1.76 15.62
N TRP A 62 7.19 -0.69 15.77
CA TRP A 62 8.20 -0.32 14.78
C TRP A 62 9.47 -1.15 15.00
N ARG A 63 10.13 -1.57 13.92
CA ARG A 63 11.53 -2.04 14.04
C ARG A 63 12.44 -0.85 14.30
N ALA A 64 13.50 -1.03 15.10
CA ALA A 64 14.43 0.04 15.47
C ALA A 64 14.94 0.85 14.25
N GLY A 65 15.37 0.17 13.18
CA GLY A 65 15.81 0.83 11.94
C GLY A 65 14.71 1.55 11.14
N GLN A 66 13.44 1.14 11.29
CA GLN A 66 12.32 1.82 10.64
C GLN A 66 11.98 3.15 11.34
N PHE A 67 12.10 3.18 12.66
CA PHE A 67 11.86 4.38 13.46
C PHE A 67 12.86 5.48 13.09
N ALA A 68 14.16 5.18 13.10
CA ALA A 68 15.21 6.15 12.76
C ALA A 68 15.02 6.75 11.35
N LYS A 69 14.69 5.90 10.36
CA LYS A 69 14.42 6.35 8.98
C LYS A 69 13.17 7.22 8.88
N ALA A 70 12.13 6.92 9.65
CA ALA A 70 10.93 7.74 9.70
C ALA A 70 11.19 9.09 10.39
N ALA A 71 11.90 9.08 11.53
CA ALA A 71 12.30 10.29 12.24
C ALA A 71 13.13 11.21 11.34
N LEU A 72 14.19 10.69 10.71
CA LEU A 72 15.04 11.47 9.79
C LEU A 72 14.22 12.09 8.64
N ARG A 73 13.30 11.33 8.07
CA ARG A 73 12.44 11.83 6.98
C ARG A 73 11.50 12.94 7.44
N ILE A 74 10.93 12.81 8.65
CA ILE A 74 10.06 13.84 9.24
C ILE A 74 10.89 15.08 9.51
N THR A 75 11.99 14.97 10.24
CA THR A 75 12.88 16.09 10.58
C THR A 75 13.36 16.81 9.33
N GLY A 76 13.84 16.08 8.31
CA GLY A 76 14.25 16.67 7.04
C GLY A 76 13.11 17.34 6.29
N SER A 77 11.90 16.76 6.27
CA SER A 77 10.74 17.40 5.64
C SER A 77 10.31 18.67 6.38
N THR A 78 10.36 18.66 7.71
CA THR A 78 10.02 19.81 8.56
C THR A 78 11.02 20.93 8.36
N LEU A 79 12.33 20.64 8.38
CA LEU A 79 13.38 21.63 8.10
C LEU A 79 13.23 22.24 6.71
N MET A 80 12.95 21.42 5.70
CA MET A 80 12.68 21.90 4.34
C MET A 80 11.43 22.79 4.29
N TRP A 81 10.39 22.47 5.07
CA TRP A 81 9.19 23.29 5.20
C TRP A 81 9.49 24.63 5.87
N ILE A 82 10.31 24.63 6.93
CA ILE A 82 10.74 25.86 7.61
C ILE A 82 11.54 26.73 6.64
N ALA A 83 12.58 26.18 6.01
CA ALA A 83 13.39 26.92 5.03
C ALA A 83 12.56 27.41 3.84
N GLY A 84 11.70 26.56 3.28
CA GLY A 84 10.79 26.92 2.20
C GLY A 84 9.76 27.98 2.61
N SER A 85 9.26 27.93 3.84
CA SER A 85 8.33 28.93 4.36
C SER A 85 8.99 30.30 4.49
N VAL A 86 10.28 30.37 4.87
CA VAL A 86 11.04 31.62 4.89
C VAL A 86 11.19 32.19 3.48
N ILE A 87 11.52 31.36 2.48
CA ILE A 87 11.63 31.79 1.08
C ILE A 87 10.27 32.29 0.55
N VAL A 88 9.17 31.58 0.85
CA VAL A 88 7.82 32.00 0.47
C VAL A 88 7.43 33.30 1.18
N LEU A 89 7.83 33.50 2.43
CA LEU A 89 7.59 34.74 3.17
C LEU A 89 8.38 35.91 2.58
N VAL A 90 9.64 35.70 2.19
CA VAL A 90 10.46 36.70 1.49
C VAL A 90 9.87 37.01 0.11
N ALA A 91 9.42 35.99 -0.64
CA ALA A 91 8.77 36.18 -1.93
C ALA A 91 7.42 36.91 -1.78
N LEU A 92 6.61 36.60 -0.77
CA LEU A 92 5.36 37.32 -0.48
C LEU A 92 5.63 38.76 -0.02
N ALA A 93 6.67 38.98 0.78
CA ALA A 93 7.11 40.33 1.16
C ALA A 93 7.61 41.13 -0.05
N ALA A 94 8.22 40.47 -1.04
CA ALA A 94 8.64 41.08 -2.29
C ALA A 94 7.50 41.28 -3.32
N VAL A 95 6.39 40.53 -3.21
CA VAL A 95 5.24 40.54 -4.14
C VAL A 95 4.03 41.30 -3.55
N ALA A 96 4.20 42.01 -2.43
CA ALA A 96 3.14 42.76 -1.76
C ALA A 96 2.49 43.90 -2.60
N ASP A 97 2.93 44.13 -3.85
CA ASP A 97 2.34 45.11 -4.78
C ASP A 97 1.57 44.53 -5.98
N GLY A 98 1.20 43.24 -6.02
CA GLY A 98 0.43 42.77 -7.19
C GLY A 98 -0.32 41.45 -7.05
N LEU A 99 -1.66 41.56 -6.93
CA LEU A 99 -2.72 40.62 -7.36
C LEU A 99 -2.62 39.15 -6.87
N GLY A 100 -3.67 38.55 -6.33
CA GLY A 100 -4.99 38.40 -6.92
C GLY A 100 -5.30 36.90 -6.97
N SER A 101 -6.40 36.49 -6.32
CA SER A 101 -6.67 35.11 -5.93
C SER A 101 -6.94 34.16 -7.10
N GLY A 102 -6.25 33.01 -7.13
CA GLY A 102 -6.52 31.91 -8.08
C GLY A 102 -7.26 30.75 -7.41
N GLY A 103 -8.57 30.66 -7.62
CA GLY A 103 -9.45 29.64 -7.04
C GLY A 103 -9.65 28.40 -7.91
N GLY A 104 -8.95 27.31 -7.56
CA GLY A 104 -9.41 25.91 -7.51
C GLY A 104 -10.27 25.32 -8.64
N GLY A 105 -9.61 24.70 -9.64
CA GLY A 105 -10.22 23.77 -10.58
C GLY A 105 -10.75 22.48 -9.92
N GLY A 106 -11.90 22.02 -10.42
CA GLY A 106 -12.78 20.99 -9.85
C GLY A 106 -12.14 19.63 -9.57
N ASN A 107 -12.50 19.06 -8.43
CA ASN A 107 -12.08 17.73 -8.01
C ASN A 107 -13.30 16.79 -8.10
N GLY A 108 -13.36 15.96 -9.15
CA GLY A 108 -14.31 14.87 -9.24
C GLY A 108 -14.30 14.05 -7.94
N LYS A 109 -15.48 13.66 -7.45
CA LYS A 109 -15.69 13.00 -6.15
C LYS A 109 -14.91 11.68 -6.04
N ARG A 110 -13.60 11.75 -5.77
CA ARG A 110 -12.79 10.60 -5.36
C ARG A 110 -13.37 10.07 -4.06
N LEU A 111 -14.01 8.90 -4.12
CA LEU A 111 -14.40 8.15 -2.92
C LEU A 111 -13.16 8.00 -2.02
N LYS A 112 -13.26 8.53 -0.80
CA LYS A 112 -12.15 8.70 0.15
C LYS A 112 -12.14 7.52 1.11
N GLY A 113 -11.68 6.37 0.64
CA GLY A 113 -11.47 5.15 1.43
C GLY A 113 -10.05 4.59 1.25
N PRO A 114 -9.51 3.85 2.24
CA PRO A 114 -8.23 3.18 2.10
C PRO A 114 -8.28 2.19 0.91
N ALA A 115 -7.11 1.88 0.35
CA ALA A 115 -7.05 0.90 -0.74
C ALA A 115 -7.32 -0.51 -0.23
N MET A 116 -6.95 -0.79 1.01
CA MET A 116 -7.06 -2.11 1.63
C MET A 116 -7.25 -1.95 3.14
N ILE A 117 -8.06 -2.83 3.73
CA ILE A 117 -8.35 -2.88 5.17
C ILE A 117 -8.13 -4.32 5.65
N LEU A 118 -7.36 -4.52 6.72
CA LEU A 118 -7.46 -5.75 7.52
C LEU A 118 -8.40 -5.50 8.69
N HIS A 119 -9.31 -6.43 8.94
CA HIS A 119 -10.22 -6.38 10.07
C HIS A 119 -10.12 -7.65 10.91
N GLY A 120 -10.29 -7.52 12.22
CA GLY A 120 -10.22 -8.64 13.16
C GLY A 120 -10.36 -8.14 14.59
N ASP A 121 -10.51 -9.07 15.52
CA ASP A 121 -10.64 -8.75 16.95
C ASP A 121 -9.29 -8.91 17.65
N GLY A 122 -8.51 -7.84 17.68
CA GLY A 122 -7.20 -7.84 18.33
C GLY A 122 -6.09 -8.54 17.55
N ARG A 123 -4.94 -8.71 18.23
CA ARG A 123 -3.71 -9.27 17.65
C ARG A 123 -3.80 -10.77 17.40
N ASP A 124 -4.57 -11.48 18.20
CA ASP A 124 -4.63 -12.94 18.18
C ASP A 124 -5.54 -13.51 17.08
N SER A 125 -6.38 -12.66 16.50
CA SER A 125 -7.12 -12.97 15.27
C SER A 125 -6.17 -13.35 14.13
N LEU A 126 -6.63 -14.20 13.21
CA LEU A 126 -5.84 -14.66 12.07
C LEU A 126 -5.32 -13.47 11.25
N ALA A 127 -6.18 -12.49 10.94
CA ALA A 127 -5.77 -11.26 10.28
C ALA A 127 -4.80 -10.43 11.14
N GLY A 128 -5.01 -10.39 12.46
CA GLY A 128 -4.11 -9.73 13.42
C GLY A 128 -2.69 -10.29 13.38
N ARG A 129 -2.54 -11.62 13.25
CA ARG A 129 -1.24 -12.30 13.12
C ARG A 129 -0.52 -12.00 11.82
N LEU A 130 -1.25 -11.64 10.76
CA LEU A 130 -0.65 -11.18 9.49
C LEU A 130 -0.03 -9.78 9.64
N VAL A 131 -0.45 -9.00 10.64
CA VAL A 131 0.00 -7.62 10.83
C VAL A 131 1.38 -7.58 11.47
N THR A 132 2.40 -7.65 10.62
CA THR A 132 3.80 -7.53 11.00
C THR A 132 4.36 -6.13 10.72
N PRO A 133 5.50 -5.74 11.33
CA PRO A 133 6.17 -4.49 11.00
C PRO A 133 6.58 -4.36 9.52
N ASP A 134 6.71 -5.49 8.80
CA ASP A 134 7.08 -5.52 7.39
C ASP A 134 5.95 -5.09 6.46
N LEU A 135 4.69 -5.13 6.92
CA LEU A 135 3.55 -4.54 6.19
C LEU A 135 3.64 -3.01 6.05
N ARG A 136 4.58 -2.35 6.75
CA ARG A 136 4.85 -0.92 6.57
C ARG A 136 5.58 -0.62 5.26
N ARG A 137 6.05 -1.65 4.55
CA ARG A 137 6.67 -1.52 3.22
C ARG A 137 5.64 -1.10 2.18
N ARG A 138 6.15 -0.64 1.04
CA ARG A 138 5.33 -0.38 -0.15
C ARG A 138 5.27 -1.67 -0.96
N GLY A 139 4.12 -1.97 -1.52
CA GLY A 139 3.92 -3.21 -2.27
C GLY A 139 2.48 -3.37 -2.75
N TRP A 140 2.11 -4.60 -3.03
CA TRP A 140 0.79 -5.00 -3.47
C TRP A 140 0.19 -6.00 -2.50
N TRP A 141 -1.06 -5.77 -2.12
CA TRP A 141 -1.91 -6.87 -1.70
C TRP A 141 -2.47 -7.53 -2.95
N VAL A 142 -2.12 -8.79 -3.13
CA VAL A 142 -2.42 -9.61 -4.30
C VAL A 142 -3.45 -10.63 -3.90
N PHE A 143 -4.53 -10.71 -4.66
CA PHE A 143 -5.54 -11.75 -4.56
C PHE A 143 -5.53 -12.55 -5.85
N THR A 144 -5.38 -13.86 -5.72
CA THR A 144 -5.39 -14.82 -6.83
C THR A 144 -6.43 -15.89 -6.58
N ASN A 145 -6.64 -16.77 -7.56
CA ASN A 145 -7.45 -17.97 -7.36
C ASN A 145 -6.86 -18.97 -6.36
N ARG A 146 -5.61 -18.80 -5.89
CA ARG A 146 -4.92 -19.78 -5.02
C ARG A 146 -4.50 -19.22 -3.66
N ARG A 147 -4.40 -17.90 -3.52
CA ARG A 147 -3.89 -17.25 -2.30
C ARG A 147 -4.19 -15.76 -2.25
N VAL A 148 -4.12 -15.23 -1.05
CA VAL A 148 -3.98 -13.81 -0.76
C VAL A 148 -2.59 -13.56 -0.21
N ALA A 149 -1.86 -12.59 -0.75
CA ALA A 149 -0.49 -12.30 -0.33
C ALA A 149 -0.17 -10.81 -0.30
N PHE A 150 0.78 -10.42 0.56
CA PHE A 150 1.44 -9.12 0.46
C PHE A 150 2.80 -9.29 -0.19
N VAL A 151 2.98 -8.68 -1.36
CA VAL A 151 4.20 -8.76 -2.17
C VAL A 151 4.87 -7.40 -2.20
N ALA A 152 6.15 -7.35 -1.81
CA ALA A 152 6.91 -6.11 -1.72
C ALA A 152 8.10 -6.13 -2.70
N PRO A 153 8.19 -5.18 -3.64
CA PRO A 153 9.39 -5.02 -4.45
C PRO A 153 10.50 -4.34 -3.63
N ARG A 154 11.76 -4.54 -4.05
CA ARG A 154 12.91 -3.84 -3.44
C ARG A 154 12.87 -2.32 -3.63
N ARG A 155 12.36 -1.84 -4.77
CA ARG A 155 12.29 -0.40 -5.09
C ARG A 155 10.98 -0.06 -5.77
N SER A 156 10.37 1.05 -5.33
CA SER A 156 9.14 1.57 -5.94
C SER A 156 9.12 3.09 -6.00
N HIS A 157 8.31 3.63 -6.90
CA HIS A 157 7.97 5.05 -6.92
C HIS A 157 7.17 5.45 -5.66
N ALA A 158 7.26 6.73 -5.29
CA ALA A 158 6.41 7.30 -4.25
C ALA A 158 4.99 7.50 -4.80
N LYS A 159 4.00 7.59 -3.92
CA LYS A 159 2.58 7.72 -4.29
C LYS A 159 2.30 8.87 -5.25
N ILE A 160 2.96 10.01 -5.06
CA ILE A 160 2.78 11.25 -5.84
C ILE A 160 3.26 11.06 -7.28
N TRP A 161 4.32 10.28 -7.48
CA TRP A 161 4.94 10.01 -8.78
C TRP A 161 4.46 8.71 -9.42
N SER A 162 3.43 8.07 -8.85
CA SER A 162 2.91 6.79 -9.31
C SER A 162 1.66 7.02 -10.16
N GLY A 163 1.67 6.49 -11.38
CA GLY A 163 0.68 6.73 -12.43
C GLY A 163 0.99 7.91 -13.35
N ALA A 164 2.07 8.65 -13.12
CA ALA A 164 2.48 9.80 -13.93
C ALA A 164 3.87 9.52 -14.52
N GLY A 165 3.97 9.47 -15.86
CA GLY A 165 5.22 9.20 -16.58
C GLY A 165 5.13 8.06 -17.60
N PRO A 166 6.22 7.79 -18.33
CA PRO A 166 6.30 6.65 -19.25
C PRO A 166 6.26 5.32 -18.49
N GLU A 167 5.93 4.23 -19.20
CA GLU A 167 6.00 2.90 -18.60
C GLU A 167 7.41 2.56 -18.11
N THR A 168 7.50 1.90 -16.96
CA THR A 168 8.77 1.44 -16.42
C THR A 168 9.40 0.45 -17.39
N LYS A 169 10.61 0.75 -17.87
CA LYS A 169 11.42 -0.22 -18.63
C LYS A 169 11.97 -1.26 -17.64
N ILE A 170 11.54 -2.51 -17.78
CA ILE A 170 11.96 -3.63 -16.94
C ILE A 170 12.84 -4.54 -17.80
N SER A 171 14.14 -4.57 -17.52
CA SER A 171 15.07 -5.49 -18.15
C SER A 171 15.39 -6.63 -17.18
N GLY A 172 14.88 -7.82 -17.48
CA GLY A 172 15.14 -9.04 -16.70
C GLY A 172 14.24 -9.22 -15.47
N PRO A 173 14.56 -10.23 -14.64
CA PRO A 173 13.72 -10.65 -13.52
C PRO A 173 13.64 -9.57 -12.44
N VAL A 174 12.44 -9.38 -11.88
CA VAL A 174 12.19 -8.39 -10.83
C VAL A 174 12.21 -9.08 -9.48
N PRO A 175 13.12 -8.73 -8.56
CA PRO A 175 13.15 -9.33 -7.24
C PRO A 175 11.92 -8.87 -6.43
N LEU A 176 11.04 -9.83 -6.15
CA LEU A 176 9.83 -9.67 -5.35
C LEU A 176 9.95 -10.52 -4.09
N GLU A 177 9.43 -10.00 -2.99
CA GLU A 177 9.42 -10.68 -1.71
C GLU A 177 7.98 -10.87 -1.24
N THR A 178 7.61 -12.12 -0.93
CA THR A 178 6.33 -12.44 -0.29
C THR A 178 6.47 -12.23 1.21
N VAL A 179 5.86 -11.17 1.72
CA VAL A 179 5.94 -10.78 3.15
C VAL A 179 4.90 -11.53 3.98
N VAL A 180 3.72 -11.76 3.39
CA VAL A 180 2.62 -12.52 3.98
C VAL A 180 1.97 -13.34 2.88
N GLU A 181 1.57 -14.57 3.18
CA GLU A 181 0.79 -15.44 2.30
C GLU A 181 -0.31 -16.14 3.11
N VAL A 182 -1.52 -16.15 2.58
CA VAL A 182 -2.68 -16.90 3.07
C VAL A 182 -3.19 -17.77 1.91
N PRO A 183 -3.03 -19.10 1.98
CA PRO A 183 -3.50 -20.00 0.93
C PRO A 183 -5.03 -20.08 0.87
N GLU A 184 -5.56 -20.49 -0.29
CA GLU A 184 -7.00 -20.59 -0.61
C GLU A 184 -7.81 -21.41 0.40
N ASP A 185 -7.23 -22.48 0.96
CA ASP A 185 -7.86 -23.33 1.98
C ASP A 185 -8.09 -22.61 3.32
N ARG A 186 -7.51 -21.41 3.51
CA ARG A 186 -7.60 -20.63 4.76
C ARG A 186 -8.46 -19.39 4.66
N TYR A 187 -9.15 -19.18 3.54
CA TYR A 187 -10.08 -18.07 3.40
C TYR A 187 -11.29 -18.40 2.52
N THR A 188 -12.32 -17.57 2.64
CA THR A 188 -13.50 -17.60 1.79
C THR A 188 -13.73 -16.22 1.20
N TYR A 189 -14.04 -16.16 -0.10
CA TYR A 189 -14.44 -14.92 -0.75
C TYR A 189 -15.94 -14.68 -0.51
N GLU A 190 -16.29 -13.61 0.21
CA GLU A 190 -17.69 -13.28 0.55
C GLU A 190 -18.37 -12.37 -0.50
N GLY A 191 -17.65 -11.95 -1.55
CA GLY A 191 -18.19 -11.05 -2.56
C GLY A 191 -17.88 -9.58 -2.31
N ASP A 192 -18.74 -8.71 -2.84
CA ASP A 192 -18.59 -7.26 -2.79
C ASP A 192 -19.36 -6.68 -1.57
N LEU A 193 -18.71 -5.83 -0.80
CA LEU A 193 -19.21 -5.18 0.41
C LEU A 193 -19.09 -3.65 0.32
N HIS A 194 -20.18 -2.95 0.61
CA HIS A 194 -20.13 -1.50 0.83
C HIS A 194 -19.61 -1.16 2.23
N ARG A 195 -18.36 -0.72 2.31
CA ARG A 195 -17.81 -0.16 3.55
C ARG A 195 -18.34 1.25 3.78
N MET A 196 -18.69 1.53 5.02
CA MET A 196 -19.00 2.86 5.51
C MET A 196 -17.82 3.44 6.28
N ARG A 197 -17.67 4.76 6.29
CA ARG A 197 -16.71 5.49 7.12
C ARG A 197 -17.42 6.55 7.93
N ARG A 198 -16.99 6.74 9.18
CA ARG A 198 -17.42 7.86 10.00
C ARG A 198 -16.50 9.05 9.76
N THR A 199 -17.06 10.19 9.38
CA THR A 199 -16.30 11.43 9.21
C THR A 199 -15.91 12.01 10.57
N ARG A 200 -14.66 12.43 10.74
CA ARG A 200 -14.16 12.93 12.04
C ARG A 200 -14.88 14.22 12.48
N ILE A 201 -15.02 15.19 11.58
CA ILE A 201 -15.56 16.52 11.89
C ILE A 201 -17.08 16.46 12.10
N LEU A 202 -17.81 15.98 11.10
CA LEU A 202 -19.28 16.00 11.12
C LEU A 202 -19.89 14.76 11.82
N ARG A 203 -19.07 13.78 12.23
CA ARG A 203 -19.50 12.48 12.79
C ARG A 203 -20.49 11.68 11.94
N ARG A 204 -20.76 12.12 10.71
CA ARG A 204 -21.66 11.47 9.75
C ARG A 204 -21.04 10.21 9.17
N VAL A 205 -21.89 9.21 8.97
CA VAL A 205 -21.56 8.01 8.22
C VAL A 205 -21.63 8.34 6.72
N LYS A 206 -20.57 8.01 5.99
CA LYS A 206 -20.49 8.20 4.54
C LYS A 206 -19.97 6.92 3.88
N PRO A 207 -20.32 6.61 2.63
CA PRO A 207 -19.73 5.48 1.92
C PRO A 207 -18.22 5.68 1.77
N ALA A 208 -17.46 4.63 2.08
CA ALA A 208 -16.01 4.54 1.87
C ALA A 208 -15.66 3.93 0.51
N GLY A 209 -16.61 3.23 -0.11
CA GLY A 209 -16.50 2.57 -1.41
C GLY A 209 -16.96 1.11 -1.34
N LEU A 210 -16.92 0.45 -2.50
CA LEU A 210 -17.15 -0.99 -2.64
C LEU A 210 -15.83 -1.74 -2.45
N TYR A 211 -15.86 -2.84 -1.70
CA TYR A 211 -14.69 -3.65 -1.38
C TYR A 211 -14.99 -5.12 -1.69
N LYS A 212 -14.01 -5.84 -2.24
CA LYS A 212 -14.01 -7.30 -2.28
C LYS A 212 -13.60 -7.82 -0.91
N ARG A 213 -14.45 -8.64 -0.29
CA ARG A 213 -14.18 -9.19 1.05
C ARG A 213 -13.64 -10.61 0.97
N VAL A 214 -12.52 -10.81 1.65
CA VAL A 214 -11.96 -12.12 1.96
C VAL A 214 -12.06 -12.33 3.46
N ARG A 215 -12.67 -13.43 3.87
CA ARG A 215 -12.86 -13.80 5.27
C ARG A 215 -11.99 -14.99 5.63
N LEU A 216 -11.36 -14.93 6.80
CA LEU A 216 -10.59 -16.01 7.41
C LEU A 216 -11.48 -16.82 8.36
N ALA A 217 -11.02 -18.01 8.74
CA ALA A 217 -11.81 -18.98 9.50
C ALA A 217 -12.35 -18.43 10.85
N ASP A 218 -11.66 -17.49 11.49
CA ASP A 218 -12.06 -16.88 12.76
C ASP A 218 -12.96 -15.63 12.60
N GLY A 219 -13.41 -15.34 11.37
CA GLY A 219 -14.22 -14.17 11.05
C GLY A 219 -13.44 -12.87 10.83
N SER A 220 -12.13 -12.86 11.10
CA SER A 220 -11.25 -11.78 10.66
C SER A 220 -11.07 -11.81 9.14
N GLY A 221 -10.50 -10.78 8.52
CA GLY A 221 -10.47 -10.71 7.06
C GLY A 221 -9.73 -9.54 6.45
N ILE A 222 -9.77 -9.52 5.12
CA ILE A 222 -9.10 -8.58 4.25
C ILE A 222 -10.10 -8.04 3.24
N ASP A 223 -10.27 -6.72 3.22
CA ASP A 223 -11.13 -6.03 2.27
C ASP A 223 -10.28 -5.24 1.26
N PHE A 224 -10.40 -5.61 -0.01
CA PHE A 224 -9.73 -4.96 -1.14
C PHE A 224 -10.67 -3.94 -1.76
N ARG A 225 -10.27 -2.67 -1.82
CA ARG A 225 -11.11 -1.67 -2.45
C ARG A 225 -11.23 -1.95 -3.95
N ARG A 226 -12.45 -2.08 -4.45
CA ARG A 226 -12.71 -2.17 -5.89
C ARG A 226 -12.28 -0.87 -6.55
N ARG A 227 -11.39 -0.95 -7.53
CA ARG A 227 -11.18 0.15 -8.46
C ARG A 227 -12.38 0.19 -9.39
N HIS A 228 -12.98 1.36 -9.58
CA HIS A 228 -13.91 1.55 -10.70
C HIS A 228 -13.13 1.19 -11.96
N GLN A 229 -13.53 0.09 -12.59
CA GLN A 229 -13.14 -0.25 -13.95
C GLN A 229 -13.97 0.63 -14.88
#